data_AF-A0A951N215-F1
#
_entry.id   AF-A0A951N215-F1
#
_cell.length_a   1.000
_cell.length_b   1.000
_cell.length_c   1.000
_cell.angle_alpha   90.00
_cell.angle_beta   90.00
_cell.angle_gamma   90.00
#
_symmetry.space_group_name_H-M   'P 1'
#
loop_
_entity.id
_entity.type
_entity.pdbx_description
1 polymer ?
#
loop_
_entity_poly.entity_id
_entity_poly.type
_entity_poly.pdbx_seq_one_letter_code
_entity_poly.pdbx_strand_id
1 'polypeptide(L)'
;MTTIRDRASRWVKAPMVPDALGYTWVAGRRLLRRVNITHRGTRRPRPADIHVPEGFEVEVVATGFSAPVHCSFGPDGACYVTEAGYHIDSPPRIWRLDVESGRRQKVFEVSSGDWLRTGALTGCAWHDGWLYYSYNDHVGRMREDGRVAKVVTGLPGLGDHQLSPPLFGPDGKLYFTTGSATNCGVVGADNIAYEWLRDPALAEHHDIPGQDVTLTGRNYESQDVRDGLAETVRTGAFVPFGTETAAGQVVKGSLKCTAGVLRCEPDGTELELVAWGLRNSFGIRFSPDGRLFVTEHGIDERGARFNVGDHDDFYEVVPGAWYGYPDYASGIRLDDPQWGDGGRGREPVIADPPDPDPPLPFTTFAPHAAANGFDFCRDDAFGFPGDAFVALFGDAAPVTTRRITPAGFKVARVDMARREVVDFAVNRIAGGASVLPHEGFERPVHCEFGPDGHLYVVDWGEMVPAPERGGVEIRVGTGMVWRIRRTAEPPGETPPEPLVLPVNLLRPLLPLLGAVGGFGGLAVLRKLARRRR
;
A
#
# COMPACT_ATOMS: atom_id res chain seq x y z
N MET A 1 58.70 -9.18 -7.57
CA MET A 1 58.35 -8.00 -6.74
C MET A 1 57.04 -7.43 -7.26
N THR A 2 55.94 -8.02 -6.82
CA THR A 2 54.57 -7.55 -7.03
C THR A 2 54.28 -6.56 -5.91
N THR A 3 54.03 -5.30 -6.27
CA THR A 3 53.95 -4.19 -5.32
C THR A 3 52.69 -4.27 -4.45
N ILE A 4 52.85 -3.90 -3.18
CA ILE A 4 51.83 -3.85 -2.13
C ILE A 4 50.64 -2.90 -2.47
N ARG A 5 50.69 -2.21 -3.62
CA ARG A 5 49.60 -1.34 -4.10
C ARG A 5 48.41 -2.10 -4.72
N ASP A 6 48.57 -3.33 -5.18
CA ASP A 6 47.46 -4.10 -5.80
C ASP A 6 46.51 -4.78 -4.81
N ARG A 7 46.81 -4.76 -3.50
CA ARG A 7 45.92 -5.30 -2.46
C ARG A 7 45.03 -4.26 -1.78
N ALA A 8 45.20 -2.98 -2.09
CA ALA A 8 44.41 -1.90 -1.52
C ALA A 8 43.12 -1.57 -2.30
N SER A 9 42.82 -2.26 -3.41
CA SER A 9 41.58 -2.07 -4.19
C SER A 9 40.46 -3.06 -3.84
N ARG A 10 40.66 -3.94 -2.85
CA ARG A 10 39.66 -4.91 -2.37
C ARG A 10 38.97 -4.52 -1.06
N TRP A 11 38.98 -3.23 -0.71
CA TRP A 11 38.06 -2.75 0.31
C TRP A 11 36.66 -2.82 -0.29
N VAL A 12 35.86 -3.79 0.18
CA VAL A 12 34.42 -3.86 -0.05
C VAL A 12 33.87 -2.45 0.20
N LYS A 13 33.42 -1.76 -0.86
CA LYS A 13 32.79 -0.44 -0.72
C LYS A 13 31.71 -0.58 0.35
N ALA A 14 31.77 0.27 1.38
CA ALA A 14 30.73 0.26 2.41
C ALA A 14 29.36 0.43 1.70
N PRO A 15 28.36 -0.41 2.02
CA PRO A 15 27.06 -0.32 1.38
C PRO A 15 26.47 1.06 1.66
N MET A 16 25.81 1.64 0.65
CA MET A 16 25.10 2.89 0.84
C MET A 16 23.97 2.69 1.86
N VAL A 17 23.58 3.74 2.60
CA VAL A 17 22.50 3.64 3.59
C VAL A 17 21.20 3.02 3.01
N PRO A 18 20.74 3.39 1.80
CA PRO A 18 19.58 2.74 1.18
C PRO A 18 19.81 1.25 0.87
N ASP A 19 21.03 0.88 0.48
CA ASP A 19 21.42 -0.50 0.17
C ASP A 19 21.69 -1.33 1.43
N ALA A 20 21.85 -0.68 2.60
CA ALA A 20 22.16 -1.34 3.86
C ALA A 20 21.06 -2.31 4.30
N LEU A 21 19.79 -2.03 3.96
CA LEU A 21 18.68 -2.96 4.21
C LEU A 21 18.80 -4.22 3.36
N GLY A 22 19.08 -4.08 2.06
CA GLY A 22 19.38 -5.22 1.18
C GLY A 22 20.62 -5.99 1.64
N TYR A 23 21.67 -5.29 2.08
CA TYR A 23 22.92 -5.85 2.57
C TYR A 23 22.75 -6.66 3.87
N THR A 24 22.18 -6.04 4.90
CA THR A 24 21.95 -6.66 6.21
C THR A 24 21.07 -7.88 6.08
N TRP A 25 20.08 -7.79 5.20
CA TRP A 25 19.24 -8.92 4.84
C TRP A 25 20.03 -10.09 4.24
N VAL A 26 20.77 -9.87 3.15
CA VAL A 26 21.51 -10.95 2.45
C VAL A 26 22.51 -11.63 3.38
N ALA A 27 23.19 -10.86 4.23
CA ALA A 27 24.14 -11.38 5.22
C ALA A 27 23.45 -12.16 6.37
N GLY A 28 22.40 -11.58 6.97
CA GLY A 28 21.68 -12.17 8.12
C GLY A 28 20.87 -13.41 7.76
N ARG A 29 20.32 -13.47 6.54
CA ARG A 29 19.48 -14.58 6.07
C ARG A 29 20.20 -15.94 6.13
N ARG A 30 21.51 -16.01 5.86
CA ARG A 30 22.26 -17.28 5.94
C ARG A 30 22.23 -17.88 7.35
N LEU A 31 22.16 -17.02 8.37
CA LEU A 31 22.10 -17.42 9.78
C LEU A 31 20.65 -17.69 10.23
N LEU A 32 19.70 -16.88 9.75
CA LEU A 32 18.31 -16.88 10.23
C LEU A 32 17.36 -17.85 9.50
N ARG A 33 17.69 -18.33 8.28
CA ARG A 33 16.86 -19.28 7.49
C ARG A 33 16.47 -20.58 8.22
N ARG A 34 17.19 -20.94 9.30
CA ARG A 34 16.93 -22.15 10.08
C ARG A 34 15.89 -21.94 11.19
N VAL A 35 15.45 -20.71 11.39
CA VAL A 35 14.49 -20.32 12.42
C VAL A 35 13.14 -20.08 11.75
N ASN A 36 12.15 -20.92 12.05
CA ASN A 36 10.78 -20.72 11.61
C ASN A 36 9.93 -20.32 12.82
N ILE A 37 9.53 -19.05 12.86
CA ILE A 37 8.60 -18.51 13.85
C ILE A 37 7.30 -18.22 13.10
N THR A 38 6.17 -18.62 13.68
CA THR A 38 4.84 -18.25 13.18
C THR A 38 4.14 -17.47 14.28
N HIS A 39 3.85 -16.20 14.03
CA HIS A 39 3.16 -15.35 14.97
C HIS A 39 1.64 -15.45 14.76
N ARG A 40 0.98 -16.19 15.65
CA ARG A 40 -0.49 -16.23 15.76
C ARG A 40 -0.94 -15.40 16.96
N GLY A 41 -2.04 -14.67 16.81
CA GLY A 41 -2.62 -13.91 17.90
C GLY A 41 -4.08 -13.59 17.64
N THR A 42 -4.89 -13.55 18.69
CA THR A 42 -6.21 -12.93 18.64
C THR A 42 -6.09 -11.55 19.24
N ARG A 43 -6.48 -10.53 18.47
CA ARG A 43 -6.56 -9.15 18.93
C ARG A 43 -7.89 -8.95 19.65
N ARG A 44 -7.88 -8.33 20.82
CA ARG A 44 -9.11 -7.95 21.53
C ARG A 44 -9.43 -6.51 21.19
N PRO A 45 -10.40 -6.23 20.29
CA PRO A 45 -10.77 -4.87 19.95
C PRO A 45 -11.51 -4.19 21.10
N ARG A 46 -11.35 -2.87 21.19
CA ARG A 46 -12.12 -2.00 22.09
C ARG A 46 -12.58 -0.76 21.33
N PRO A 47 -13.85 -0.70 20.87
CA PRO A 47 -14.36 0.45 20.16
C PRO A 47 -14.22 1.78 20.91
N ALA A 48 -14.33 1.76 22.24
CA ALA A 48 -14.15 2.95 23.09
C ALA A 48 -12.71 3.53 23.08
N ASP A 49 -11.74 2.85 22.46
CA ASP A 49 -10.41 3.39 22.21
C ASP A 49 -10.29 4.07 20.82
N ILE A 50 -11.39 4.18 20.07
CA ILE A 50 -11.52 4.93 18.83
C ILE A 50 -12.44 6.12 19.11
N HIS A 51 -11.93 7.32 18.89
CA HIS A 51 -12.70 8.56 18.89
C HIS A 51 -13.33 8.76 17.52
N VAL A 52 -14.62 9.08 17.52
CA VAL A 52 -15.41 9.51 16.35
C VAL A 52 -16.10 10.84 16.70
N PRO A 53 -16.64 11.58 15.71
CA PRO A 53 -17.36 12.81 16.01
C PRO A 53 -18.60 12.53 16.85
N GLU A 54 -19.09 13.57 17.54
CA GLU A 54 -20.34 13.47 18.28
C GLU A 54 -21.48 12.99 17.37
N GLY A 55 -22.34 12.11 17.89
CA GLY A 55 -23.42 11.49 17.11
C GLY A 55 -22.99 10.32 16.22
N PHE A 56 -21.79 9.77 16.41
CA PHE A 56 -21.35 8.50 15.80
C PHE A 56 -20.91 7.48 16.86
N GLU A 57 -21.03 6.20 16.51
CA GLU A 57 -20.55 5.07 17.31
C GLU A 57 -19.76 4.09 16.44
N VAL A 58 -18.76 3.45 17.05
CA VAL A 58 -17.95 2.40 16.43
C VAL A 58 -18.29 1.05 17.05
N GLU A 59 -18.41 0.03 16.21
CA GLU A 59 -18.73 -1.35 16.60
C GLU A 59 -17.79 -2.33 15.89
N VAL A 60 -17.57 -3.49 16.51
CA VAL A 60 -16.84 -4.60 15.89
C VAL A 60 -17.85 -5.49 15.18
N VAL A 61 -17.67 -5.70 13.88
CA VAL A 61 -18.52 -6.59 13.08
C VAL A 61 -18.01 -8.02 13.16
N ALA A 62 -16.73 -8.21 12.83
CA ALA A 62 -16.10 -9.53 12.83
C ALA A 62 -14.59 -9.41 13.03
N THR A 63 -14.00 -10.44 13.64
CA THR A 63 -12.56 -10.50 13.94
C THR A 63 -11.97 -11.81 13.43
N GLY A 64 -10.65 -11.96 13.53
CA GLY A 64 -9.98 -13.22 13.22
C GLY A 64 -9.69 -13.39 11.74
N PHE A 65 -9.62 -12.29 10.99
CA PHE A 65 -9.14 -12.31 9.61
C PHE A 65 -7.60 -12.27 9.56
N SER A 66 -7.04 -12.68 8.44
CA SER A 66 -5.62 -12.76 8.16
C SER A 66 -5.32 -11.86 6.97
N ALA A 67 -4.82 -10.65 7.25
CA ALA A 67 -4.59 -9.63 6.24
C ALA A 67 -5.82 -9.31 5.36
N PRO A 68 -7.00 -9.01 5.95
CA PRO A 68 -8.11 -8.53 5.15
C PRO A 68 -7.70 -7.18 4.52
N VAL A 69 -7.88 -7.04 3.22
CA VAL A 69 -7.41 -5.88 2.43
C VAL A 69 -8.55 -5.00 1.94
N HIS A 70 -9.72 -5.59 1.73
CA HIS A 70 -10.81 -4.94 1.01
C HIS A 70 -12.13 -5.61 1.37
N CYS A 71 -13.22 -4.87 1.27
CA CYS A 71 -14.56 -5.43 1.26
C CYS A 71 -15.47 -4.71 0.26
N SER A 72 -16.50 -5.40 -0.21
CA SER A 72 -17.57 -4.85 -1.03
C SER A 72 -18.90 -5.51 -0.69
N PHE A 73 -20.02 -4.83 -0.96
CA PHE A 73 -21.34 -5.41 -0.75
C PHE A 73 -21.87 -6.07 -2.04
N GLY A 74 -22.39 -7.29 -1.89
CA GLY A 74 -22.99 -8.04 -2.98
C GLY A 74 -24.48 -7.76 -3.16
N PRO A 75 -25.09 -8.32 -4.23
CA PRO A 75 -26.51 -8.13 -4.53
C PRO A 75 -27.44 -8.77 -3.49
N ASP A 76 -26.91 -9.65 -2.64
CA ASP A 76 -27.62 -10.29 -1.53
C ASP A 76 -27.54 -9.49 -0.22
N GLY A 77 -26.94 -8.30 -0.26
CA GLY A 77 -26.71 -7.43 0.90
C GLY A 77 -25.61 -7.90 1.85
N ALA A 78 -24.90 -9.00 1.54
CA ALA A 78 -23.79 -9.46 2.36
C ALA A 78 -22.50 -8.70 2.03
N CYS A 79 -21.61 -8.60 3.01
CA CYS A 79 -20.29 -8.01 2.85
C CYS A 79 -19.30 -9.11 2.40
N TYR A 80 -18.53 -8.89 1.35
CA TYR A 80 -17.52 -9.80 0.84
C TYR A 80 -16.15 -9.28 1.22
N VAL A 81 -15.45 -9.96 2.13
CA VAL A 81 -14.15 -9.55 2.67
C VAL A 81 -13.04 -10.34 2.00
N THR A 82 -12.10 -9.64 1.39
CA THR A 82 -10.92 -10.20 0.71
C THR A 82 -9.74 -10.28 1.66
N GLU A 83 -9.13 -11.46 1.80
CA GLU A 83 -7.84 -11.65 2.48
C GLU A 83 -6.72 -11.81 1.45
N ALA A 84 -5.67 -11.00 1.59
CA ALA A 84 -4.71 -10.78 0.51
C ALA A 84 -3.81 -11.98 0.21
N GLY A 85 -3.47 -12.78 1.21
CA GLY A 85 -2.48 -13.86 1.04
C GLY A 85 -1.03 -13.37 0.87
N TYR A 86 -0.77 -12.06 0.97
CA TYR A 86 0.54 -11.44 0.84
C TYR A 86 1.39 -11.63 2.10
N HIS A 87 2.61 -12.18 1.97
CA HIS A 87 3.55 -12.51 3.08
C HIS A 87 2.92 -13.21 4.31
N ILE A 88 1.88 -14.00 4.09
CA ILE A 88 1.28 -14.85 5.12
C ILE A 88 1.27 -16.30 4.68
N ASP A 89 1.45 -17.22 5.62
CA ASP A 89 1.44 -18.65 5.36
C ASP A 89 -0.01 -19.19 5.28
N SER A 90 -0.85 -18.49 4.51
CA SER A 90 -2.25 -18.85 4.27
C SER A 90 -2.71 -18.36 2.89
N PRO A 91 -3.36 -19.20 2.06
CA PRO A 91 -3.80 -18.80 0.73
C PRO A 91 -4.71 -17.56 0.72
N PRO A 92 -4.67 -16.74 -0.35
CA PRO A 92 -5.64 -15.68 -0.58
C PRO A 92 -7.05 -16.25 -0.69
N ARG A 93 -8.04 -15.54 -0.14
CA ARG A 93 -9.43 -16.01 -0.10
C ARG A 93 -10.43 -14.87 0.02
N ILE A 94 -11.69 -15.17 -0.30
CA ILE A 94 -12.81 -14.23 -0.12
C ILE A 94 -13.84 -14.88 0.81
N TRP A 95 -14.29 -14.10 1.78
CA TRP A 95 -15.31 -14.47 2.76
C TRP A 95 -16.61 -13.71 2.48
N ARG A 96 -17.74 -14.40 2.44
CA ARG A 96 -19.06 -13.78 2.60
C ARG A 96 -19.36 -13.62 4.09
N LEU A 97 -19.57 -12.39 4.53
CA LEU A 97 -19.78 -11.97 5.92
C LEU A 97 -21.21 -11.45 6.10
N ASP A 98 -21.92 -12.04 7.07
CA ASP A 98 -23.13 -11.46 7.64
C ASP A 98 -22.71 -10.42 8.68
N VAL A 99 -23.05 -9.16 8.41
CA VAL A 99 -22.63 -7.99 9.19
C VAL A 99 -23.38 -7.86 10.52
N GLU A 100 -24.51 -8.53 10.69
CA GLU A 100 -25.29 -8.51 11.93
C GLU A 100 -24.83 -9.62 12.88
N SER A 101 -24.61 -10.82 12.37
CA SER A 101 -24.20 -11.95 13.20
C SER A 101 -22.67 -12.12 13.32
N GLY A 102 -21.89 -11.45 12.47
CA GLY A 102 -20.44 -11.62 12.35
C GLY A 102 -20.02 -12.99 11.79
N ARG A 103 -20.97 -13.81 11.34
CA ARG A 103 -20.69 -15.13 10.76
C ARG A 103 -20.15 -14.99 9.35
N ARG A 104 -19.17 -15.81 9.01
CA ARG A 104 -18.53 -15.81 7.70
C ARG A 104 -18.48 -17.18 7.04
N GLN A 105 -18.60 -17.20 5.73
CA GLN A 105 -18.48 -18.38 4.88
C GLN A 105 -17.42 -18.13 3.81
N LYS A 106 -16.48 -19.05 3.63
CA LYS A 106 -15.48 -18.96 2.56
C LYS A 106 -16.18 -19.23 1.22
N VAL A 107 -16.09 -18.30 0.28
CA VAL A 107 -16.70 -18.43 -1.06
C VAL A 107 -15.67 -18.61 -2.17
N PHE A 108 -14.43 -18.16 -1.93
CA PHE A 108 -13.32 -18.32 -2.86
C PHE A 108 -12.02 -18.57 -2.11
N GLU A 109 -11.14 -19.38 -2.69
CA GLU A 109 -9.76 -19.55 -2.23
C GLU A 109 -8.89 -19.82 -3.46
N VAL A 110 -7.79 -19.08 -3.59
CA VAL A 110 -6.84 -19.32 -4.69
C VAL A 110 -6.19 -20.68 -4.49
N SER A 111 -6.11 -21.46 -5.57
CA SER A 111 -5.51 -22.80 -5.53
C SER A 111 -4.04 -22.69 -5.10
N SER A 112 -3.54 -23.67 -4.34
CA SER A 112 -2.15 -23.64 -3.87
C SER A 112 -1.12 -23.71 -5.01
N GLY A 113 -1.52 -24.22 -6.19
CA GLY A 113 -0.66 -24.27 -7.38
C GLY A 113 -0.55 -22.93 -8.12
N ASP A 114 -1.59 -22.09 -8.00
CA ASP A 114 -1.63 -20.76 -8.61
C ASP A 114 -1.22 -19.64 -7.63
N TRP A 115 -1.01 -19.98 -6.36
CA TRP A 115 -0.63 -19.01 -5.33
C TRP A 115 0.85 -18.63 -5.45
N LEU A 116 1.08 -17.43 -5.98
CA LEU A 116 2.36 -16.75 -5.86
C LEU A 116 2.49 -16.21 -4.44
N ARG A 117 3.54 -16.60 -3.71
CA ARG A 117 3.74 -16.16 -2.31
C ARG A 117 3.95 -14.64 -2.18
N THR A 118 4.45 -14.02 -3.24
CA THR A 118 4.56 -12.56 -3.43
C THR A 118 3.29 -11.95 -4.06
N GLY A 119 2.32 -12.78 -4.44
CA GLY A 119 1.06 -12.36 -5.05
C GLY A 119 -0.01 -12.03 -4.01
N ALA A 120 -0.73 -10.93 -4.21
CA ALA A 120 -1.83 -10.50 -3.36
C ALA A 120 -3.16 -10.55 -4.11
N LEU A 121 -4.22 -11.03 -3.46
CA LEU A 121 -5.57 -10.56 -3.78
C LEU A 121 -5.72 -9.15 -3.20
N THR A 122 -6.21 -8.20 -3.99
CA THR A 122 -6.31 -6.80 -3.53
C THR A 122 -7.75 -6.35 -3.29
N GLY A 123 -8.72 -7.00 -3.93
CA GLY A 123 -10.13 -6.79 -3.62
C GLY A 123 -11.07 -7.53 -4.55
N CYS A 124 -12.37 -7.36 -4.34
CA CYS A 124 -13.41 -7.97 -5.15
C CYS A 124 -14.63 -7.06 -5.35
N ALA A 125 -15.38 -7.27 -6.44
CA ALA A 125 -16.60 -6.53 -6.74
C ALA A 125 -17.60 -7.40 -7.49
N TRP A 126 -18.89 -7.25 -7.17
CA TRP A 126 -19.96 -7.94 -7.87
C TRP A 126 -20.39 -7.18 -9.12
N HIS A 127 -20.64 -7.92 -10.20
CA HIS A 127 -21.24 -7.40 -11.42
C HIS A 127 -21.89 -8.52 -12.23
N ASP A 128 -23.15 -8.35 -12.64
CA ASP A 128 -23.88 -9.27 -13.53
C ASP A 128 -23.79 -10.76 -13.15
N GLY A 129 -23.94 -11.05 -11.85
CA GLY A 129 -23.92 -12.40 -11.29
C GLY A 129 -22.53 -13.03 -11.24
N TRP A 130 -21.47 -12.24 -11.39
CA TRP A 130 -20.08 -12.63 -11.19
C TRP A 130 -19.45 -11.84 -10.06
N LEU A 131 -18.60 -12.48 -9.27
CA LEU A 131 -17.70 -11.84 -8.32
C LEU A 131 -16.32 -11.71 -8.97
N TYR A 132 -15.96 -10.50 -9.36
CA TYR A 132 -14.64 -10.15 -9.90
C TYR A 132 -13.64 -9.98 -8.77
N TYR A 133 -12.38 -10.31 -9.02
CA TYR A 133 -11.29 -10.13 -8.07
C TYR A 133 -10.00 -9.72 -8.78
N SER A 134 -9.23 -8.85 -8.14
CA SER A 134 -7.88 -8.48 -8.61
C SER A 134 -6.83 -9.34 -7.93
N TYR A 135 -5.90 -9.86 -8.72
CA TYR A 135 -4.67 -10.50 -8.29
C TYR A 135 -3.49 -9.81 -9.01
N ASN A 136 -2.28 -9.87 -8.46
CA ASN A 136 -1.12 -9.10 -8.93
C ASN A 136 -0.85 -9.13 -10.46
N ASP A 137 -1.12 -10.25 -11.15
CA ASP A 137 -0.87 -10.40 -12.58
C ASP A 137 -2.14 -10.54 -13.43
N HIS A 138 -3.33 -10.53 -12.81
CA HIS A 138 -4.58 -10.71 -13.53
C HIS A 138 -5.81 -10.19 -12.76
N VAL A 139 -6.84 -9.80 -13.51
CA VAL A 139 -8.21 -9.74 -12.98
C VAL A 139 -8.91 -11.05 -13.31
N GLY A 140 -9.52 -11.68 -12.32
CA GLY A 140 -10.34 -12.87 -12.46
C GLY A 140 -11.78 -12.64 -12.06
N ARG A 141 -12.63 -13.64 -12.29
CA ARG A 141 -14.01 -13.66 -11.81
C ARG A 141 -14.46 -15.07 -11.47
N MET A 142 -15.42 -15.17 -10.57
CA MET A 142 -16.08 -16.42 -10.22
C MET A 142 -17.61 -16.29 -10.21
N ARG A 143 -18.31 -17.41 -10.39
CA ARG A 143 -19.74 -17.56 -10.09
C ARG A 143 -19.95 -18.40 -8.85
N GLU A 144 -21.10 -18.23 -8.22
CA GLU A 144 -21.51 -19.02 -7.05
C GLU A 144 -21.53 -20.53 -7.31
N ASP A 145 -21.73 -20.95 -8.56
CA ASP A 145 -21.69 -22.37 -8.95
C ASP A 145 -20.26 -22.93 -9.09
N GLY A 146 -19.25 -22.14 -8.74
CA GLY A 146 -17.84 -22.54 -8.72
C GLY A 146 -17.10 -22.33 -10.03
N ARG A 147 -17.74 -21.81 -11.10
CA ARG A 147 -17.02 -21.45 -12.33
C ARG A 147 -16.06 -20.28 -12.07
N VAL A 148 -14.81 -20.42 -12.49
CA VAL A 148 -13.76 -19.38 -12.38
C VAL A 148 -13.18 -19.11 -13.76
N ALA A 149 -12.90 -17.84 -14.06
CA ALA A 149 -12.24 -17.42 -15.31
C ALA A 149 -11.28 -16.26 -15.07
N LYS A 150 -10.16 -16.24 -15.80
CA LYS A 150 -9.33 -15.03 -15.92
C LYS A 150 -9.94 -14.11 -16.96
N VAL A 151 -9.98 -12.81 -16.67
CA VAL A 151 -10.61 -11.75 -17.47
C VAL A 151 -9.53 -10.96 -18.20
N VAL A 152 -8.57 -10.42 -17.45
CA VAL A 152 -7.39 -9.73 -17.99
C VAL A 152 -6.15 -10.39 -17.40
N THR A 153 -5.18 -10.78 -18.21
CA THR A 153 -3.96 -11.48 -17.78
C THR A 153 -2.69 -10.75 -18.18
N GLY A 154 -1.54 -11.10 -17.58
CA GLY A 154 -0.25 -10.52 -17.93
C GLY A 154 -0.13 -9.04 -17.53
N LEU A 155 -0.76 -8.68 -16.42
CA LEU A 155 -0.66 -7.34 -15.82
C LEU A 155 0.66 -7.25 -15.03
N PRO A 156 1.31 -6.08 -14.99
CA PRO A 156 2.66 -5.95 -14.43
C PRO A 156 2.69 -5.64 -12.92
N GLY A 157 1.72 -6.11 -12.12
CA GLY A 157 1.64 -5.82 -10.68
C GLY A 157 2.49 -6.74 -9.79
N LEU A 158 3.67 -7.16 -10.27
CA LEU A 158 4.54 -8.15 -9.62
C LEU A 158 5.74 -7.52 -8.89
N GLY A 159 5.85 -6.19 -8.88
CA GLY A 159 6.91 -5.46 -8.20
C GLY A 159 6.52 -4.96 -6.82
N ASP A 160 6.96 -3.75 -6.46
CA ASP A 160 6.73 -3.13 -5.16
C ASP A 160 5.22 -2.92 -4.87
N HIS A 161 4.42 -2.63 -5.90
CA HIS A 161 3.02 -2.23 -5.75
C HIS A 161 2.08 -3.09 -6.60
N GLN A 162 0.91 -3.40 -6.04
CA GLN A 162 -0.08 -4.32 -6.63
C GLN A 162 -1.17 -3.59 -7.44
N LEU A 163 -2.15 -4.33 -7.95
CA LEU A 163 -3.35 -3.75 -8.59
C LEU A 163 -4.32 -3.22 -7.54
N SER A 164 -5.13 -2.21 -7.86
CA SER A 164 -6.31 -1.88 -7.03
C SER A 164 -7.35 -3.01 -7.02
N PRO A 165 -8.30 -2.98 -6.06
CA PRO A 165 -9.57 -3.68 -6.22
C PRO A 165 -10.23 -3.38 -7.58
N PRO A 166 -10.97 -4.34 -8.17
CA PRO A 166 -11.76 -4.08 -9.36
C PRO A 166 -12.93 -3.15 -9.02
N LEU A 167 -13.27 -2.25 -9.93
CA LEU A 167 -14.37 -1.29 -9.80
C LEU A 167 -15.20 -1.30 -11.07
N PHE A 168 -16.53 -1.32 -10.96
CA PHE A 168 -17.40 -1.10 -12.11
C PHE A 168 -17.83 0.37 -12.17
N GLY A 169 -17.66 0.98 -13.35
CA GLY A 169 -18.07 2.35 -13.60
C GLY A 169 -19.55 2.48 -13.93
N PRO A 170 -20.09 3.72 -13.93
CA PRO A 170 -21.46 4.00 -14.36
C PRO A 170 -21.70 3.68 -15.84
N ASP A 171 -20.64 3.52 -16.63
CA ASP A 171 -20.65 3.07 -18.02
C ASP A 171 -20.70 1.54 -18.17
N GLY A 172 -20.71 0.79 -17.06
CA GLY A 172 -20.71 -0.67 -17.04
C GLY A 172 -19.34 -1.31 -17.30
N LYS A 173 -18.28 -0.52 -17.51
CA LYS A 173 -16.93 -1.04 -17.74
C LYS A 173 -16.24 -1.38 -16.42
N LEU A 174 -15.29 -2.31 -16.49
CA LEU A 174 -14.42 -2.71 -15.40
C LEU A 174 -13.17 -1.82 -15.38
N TYR A 175 -12.90 -1.16 -14.26
CA TYR A 175 -11.76 -0.30 -13.98
C TYR A 175 -10.87 -0.91 -12.90
N PHE A 176 -9.55 -0.72 -13.04
CA PHE A 176 -8.56 -1.08 -12.04
C PHE A 176 -7.25 -0.33 -12.30
N THR A 177 -6.40 -0.19 -11.29
CA THR A 177 -5.07 0.40 -11.42
C THR A 177 -4.00 -0.69 -11.45
N THR A 178 -2.82 -0.36 -11.99
CA THR A 178 -1.58 -1.12 -11.85
C THR A 178 -0.56 -0.29 -11.10
N GLY A 179 -0.05 -0.80 -9.98
CA GLY A 179 1.06 -0.16 -9.26
C GLY A 179 2.38 -0.18 -10.05
N SER A 180 3.34 0.63 -9.62
CA SER A 180 4.71 0.64 -10.13
C SER A 180 5.49 -0.60 -9.68
N ALA A 181 6.45 -1.02 -10.50
CA ALA A 181 7.37 -2.07 -10.14
C ALA A 181 8.37 -1.61 -9.07
N THR A 182 8.71 -0.31 -9.06
CA THR A 182 9.77 0.24 -8.21
C THR A 182 9.31 1.47 -7.42
N ASN A 183 10.14 1.92 -6.48
CA ASN A 183 9.89 3.15 -5.74
C ASN A 183 9.84 4.40 -6.62
N CYS A 184 10.72 4.51 -7.64
CA CYS A 184 10.96 5.76 -8.37
C CYS A 184 11.57 5.54 -9.78
N GLY A 185 11.04 4.58 -10.54
CA GLY A 185 11.33 4.33 -11.94
C GLY A 185 12.63 3.57 -12.25
N VAL A 186 13.40 3.17 -11.24
CA VAL A 186 14.70 2.51 -11.39
C VAL A 186 14.75 1.30 -10.48
N VAL A 187 15.06 0.13 -11.04
CA VAL A 187 15.25 -1.09 -10.24
C VAL A 187 16.55 -0.97 -9.47
N GLY A 188 16.48 -1.16 -8.15
CA GLY A 188 17.58 -0.99 -7.21
C GLY A 188 17.71 -2.15 -6.23
N ALA A 189 18.82 -2.14 -5.48
CA ALA A 189 19.07 -3.09 -4.41
C ALA A 189 17.95 -3.09 -3.34
N ASP A 190 17.23 -1.99 -3.18
CA ASP A 190 16.11 -1.86 -2.25
C ASP A 190 14.91 -2.75 -2.62
N ASN A 191 14.69 -3.04 -3.91
CA ASN A 191 13.62 -3.94 -4.35
C ASN A 191 13.83 -5.38 -3.88
N ILE A 192 15.05 -5.75 -3.46
CA ILE A 192 15.29 -7.05 -2.84
C ILE A 192 14.54 -7.20 -1.51
N ALA A 193 14.28 -6.10 -0.79
CA ALA A 193 13.54 -6.11 0.48
C ALA A 193 12.04 -6.39 0.27
N TYR A 194 11.54 -6.11 -0.93
CA TYR A 194 10.18 -6.43 -1.40
C TYR A 194 10.09 -7.81 -2.08
N GLU A 195 11.15 -8.62 -1.93
CA GLU A 195 11.29 -10.03 -2.30
C GLU A 195 11.24 -10.37 -3.80
N TRP A 196 10.60 -9.56 -4.64
CA TRP A 196 10.38 -9.88 -6.05
C TRP A 196 11.69 -9.93 -6.86
N LEU A 197 12.65 -9.02 -6.60
CA LEU A 197 13.93 -9.01 -7.33
C LEU A 197 14.78 -10.27 -7.06
N ARG A 198 14.44 -11.05 -6.02
CA ARG A 198 15.12 -12.32 -5.72
C ARG A 198 14.62 -13.48 -6.55
N ASP A 199 13.40 -13.35 -7.08
CA ASP A 199 12.81 -14.40 -7.89
C ASP A 199 13.48 -14.36 -9.27
N PRO A 200 14.21 -15.41 -9.68
CA PRO A 200 14.81 -15.46 -11.02
C PRO A 200 13.75 -15.33 -12.13
N ALA A 201 12.50 -15.69 -11.87
CA ALA A 201 11.40 -15.50 -12.82
C ALA A 201 11.03 -14.02 -13.03
N LEU A 202 11.43 -13.13 -12.11
CA LEU A 202 11.18 -11.68 -12.15
C LEU A 202 12.45 -10.87 -12.36
N ALA A 203 13.56 -11.50 -12.78
CA ALA A 203 14.83 -10.81 -13.01
C ALA A 203 14.73 -9.68 -14.06
N GLU A 204 13.85 -9.86 -15.04
CA GLU A 204 13.58 -8.87 -16.10
C GLU A 204 12.42 -7.92 -15.73
N HIS A 205 11.84 -8.00 -14.54
CA HIS A 205 10.72 -7.14 -14.15
C HIS A 205 11.22 -5.71 -13.84
N HIS A 206 10.50 -4.72 -14.37
CA HIS A 206 10.79 -3.29 -14.24
C HIS A 206 9.54 -2.48 -14.55
N ASP A 207 9.59 -1.17 -14.29
CA ASP A 207 8.51 -0.25 -14.66
C ASP A 207 8.32 -0.19 -16.18
N ILE A 208 7.07 -0.18 -16.63
CA ILE A 208 6.69 -0.16 -18.04
C ILE A 208 5.89 1.12 -18.27
N PRO A 209 6.32 2.05 -19.14
CA PRO A 209 5.60 3.31 -19.35
C PRO A 209 4.31 3.09 -20.17
N GLY A 210 3.32 3.96 -19.98
CA GLY A 210 2.03 3.94 -20.69
C GLY A 210 2.12 4.39 -22.15
N GLN A 211 3.16 5.15 -22.48
CA GLN A 211 3.50 5.58 -23.84
C GLN A 211 5.01 5.57 -24.04
N ASP A 212 5.45 5.82 -25.27
CA ASP A 212 6.88 5.95 -25.55
C ASP A 212 7.48 7.11 -24.74
N VAL A 213 8.63 6.86 -24.12
CA VAL A 213 9.40 7.88 -23.40
C VAL A 213 10.83 7.92 -23.91
N THR A 214 11.37 9.12 -24.06
CA THR A 214 12.79 9.33 -24.39
C THR A 214 13.56 9.55 -23.10
N LEU A 215 14.63 8.80 -22.88
CA LEU A 215 15.41 8.84 -21.64
C LEU A 215 16.55 9.85 -21.70
N THR A 216 16.90 10.41 -20.54
CA THR A 216 18.10 11.25 -20.36
C THR A 216 19.40 10.44 -20.36
N GLY A 217 19.32 9.10 -20.24
CA GLY A 217 20.48 8.20 -20.17
C GLY A 217 21.15 8.16 -18.80
N ARG A 218 20.46 8.59 -17.75
CA ARG A 218 20.96 8.53 -16.38
C ARG A 218 20.92 7.10 -15.86
N ASN A 219 22.06 6.64 -15.32
CA ASN A 219 22.21 5.32 -14.71
C ASN A 219 22.75 5.46 -13.29
N TYR A 220 22.14 4.71 -12.38
CA TYR A 220 22.36 4.80 -10.94
C TYR A 220 23.13 3.58 -10.43
N GLU A 221 24.19 3.82 -9.65
CA GLU A 221 24.98 2.75 -9.02
C GLU A 221 24.26 2.20 -7.78
N SER A 222 24.21 0.88 -7.64
CA SER A 222 23.71 0.17 -6.47
C SER A 222 24.50 -1.13 -6.23
N GLN A 223 24.46 -1.69 -5.02
CA GLN A 223 25.14 -2.96 -4.74
C GLN A 223 24.49 -4.11 -5.53
N ASP A 224 25.29 -5.01 -6.10
CA ASP A 224 24.75 -6.23 -6.69
C ASP A 224 24.32 -7.20 -5.58
N VAL A 225 23.01 -7.34 -5.44
CA VAL A 225 22.38 -8.16 -4.41
C VAL A 225 22.05 -9.58 -4.89
N ARG A 226 22.41 -9.95 -6.13
CA ARG A 226 22.17 -11.28 -6.71
C ARG A 226 23.30 -12.28 -6.41
N ASP A 227 24.55 -11.90 -6.70
CA ASP A 227 25.71 -12.81 -6.71
C ASP A 227 26.78 -12.50 -5.64
N GLY A 228 26.43 -11.70 -4.63
CA GLY A 228 27.30 -11.37 -3.50
C GLY A 228 27.64 -9.88 -3.44
N LEU A 229 27.66 -9.35 -2.22
CA LEU A 229 27.65 -7.90 -1.91
C LEU A 229 29.00 -7.18 -2.15
N ALA A 230 29.87 -7.73 -3.00
CA ALA A 230 31.22 -7.22 -3.23
C ALA A 230 31.30 -6.26 -4.43
N GLU A 231 30.37 -6.39 -5.38
CA GLU A 231 30.35 -5.63 -6.64
C GLU A 231 29.17 -4.67 -6.67
N THR A 232 29.29 -3.64 -7.51
CA THR A 232 28.21 -2.69 -7.81
C THR A 232 27.73 -2.86 -9.25
N VAL A 233 26.44 -2.65 -9.48
CA VAL A 233 25.84 -2.57 -10.82
C VAL A 233 25.22 -1.20 -11.05
N ARG A 234 25.05 -0.85 -12.33
CA ARG A 234 24.38 0.38 -12.74
C ARG A 234 23.07 0.05 -13.44
N THR A 235 22.02 0.75 -13.07
CA THR A 235 20.67 0.56 -13.65
C THR A 235 20.11 1.89 -14.14
N GLY A 236 19.56 1.91 -15.35
CA GLY A 236 18.79 3.03 -15.89
C GLY A 236 17.30 2.98 -15.52
N ALA A 237 16.54 3.96 -15.99
CA ALA A 237 15.09 3.96 -15.79
C ALA A 237 14.37 3.02 -16.77
N PHE A 238 13.26 2.42 -16.33
CA PHE A 238 12.41 1.53 -17.13
C PHE A 238 13.18 0.37 -17.81
N VAL A 239 14.19 -0.16 -17.14
CA VAL A 239 14.96 -1.34 -17.61
C VAL A 239 15.25 -2.30 -16.45
N PRO A 240 15.52 -3.59 -16.74
CA PRO A 240 15.89 -4.58 -15.74
C PRO A 240 17.11 -4.20 -14.90
N PHE A 241 17.21 -4.78 -13.71
CA PHE A 241 18.31 -4.54 -12.77
C PHE A 241 19.69 -4.83 -13.37
N GLY A 242 20.60 -3.85 -13.29
CA GLY A 242 21.95 -3.94 -13.86
C GLY A 242 22.02 -3.65 -15.36
N THR A 243 20.93 -3.14 -15.96
CA THR A 243 20.90 -2.68 -17.35
C THR A 243 21.07 -1.16 -17.39
N GLU A 244 22.06 -0.68 -18.14
CA GLU A 244 22.25 0.75 -18.38
C GLU A 244 21.42 1.23 -19.58
N THR A 245 21.05 2.50 -19.53
CA THR A 245 20.37 3.24 -20.60
C THR A 245 21.28 4.31 -21.19
N ALA A 246 20.96 4.78 -22.41
CA ALA A 246 21.69 5.85 -23.09
C ALA A 246 20.82 7.10 -23.29
N ALA A 247 21.46 8.26 -23.44
CA ALA A 247 20.75 9.50 -23.74
C ALA A 247 20.06 9.41 -25.10
N GLY A 248 18.79 9.80 -25.17
CA GLY A 248 17.98 9.70 -26.39
C GLY A 248 17.47 8.28 -26.66
N GLN A 249 17.73 7.30 -25.79
CA GLN A 249 17.12 5.99 -25.88
C GLN A 249 15.60 6.10 -25.69
N VAL A 250 14.84 5.53 -26.62
CA VAL A 250 13.37 5.43 -26.51
C VAL A 250 13.00 4.10 -25.85
N VAL A 251 12.26 4.18 -24.75
CA VAL A 251 11.58 3.01 -24.16
C VAL A 251 10.15 2.99 -24.68
N LYS A 252 9.73 1.85 -25.22
CA LYS A 252 8.40 1.70 -25.81
C LYS A 252 7.33 1.62 -24.75
N GLY A 253 6.24 2.34 -24.96
CA GLY A 253 5.05 2.25 -24.13
C GLY A 253 4.30 0.93 -24.31
N SER A 254 3.49 0.58 -23.33
CA SER A 254 2.59 -0.58 -23.37
C SER A 254 1.22 -0.20 -22.84
N LEU A 255 0.16 -0.76 -23.44
CA LEU A 255 -1.19 -0.71 -22.88
C LEU A 255 -1.23 -1.31 -21.47
N LYS A 256 -0.51 -2.42 -21.24
CA LYS A 256 -0.36 -3.03 -19.90
C LYS A 256 0.87 -2.44 -19.22
N CYS A 257 0.83 -1.14 -18.94
CA CYS A 257 1.89 -0.43 -18.25
C CYS A 257 1.82 -0.65 -16.73
N THR A 258 2.93 -0.36 -16.05
CA THR A 258 2.89 -0.10 -14.62
C THR A 258 2.39 1.33 -14.39
N ALA A 259 2.06 1.66 -13.15
CA ALA A 259 1.64 3.00 -12.76
C ALA A 259 0.45 3.55 -13.59
N GLY A 260 -0.53 2.69 -13.93
CA GLY A 260 -1.61 2.97 -14.87
C GLY A 260 -3.00 2.85 -14.27
N VAL A 261 -3.98 3.51 -14.89
CA VAL A 261 -5.41 3.28 -14.69
C VAL A 261 -5.97 2.68 -15.98
N LEU A 262 -6.54 1.50 -15.89
CA LEU A 262 -7.01 0.71 -17.02
C LEU A 262 -8.52 0.52 -16.93
N ARG A 263 -9.17 0.38 -18.08
CA ARG A 263 -10.55 -0.08 -18.17
C ARG A 263 -10.77 -1.07 -19.29
N CYS A 264 -11.78 -1.92 -19.18
CA CYS A 264 -12.16 -2.89 -20.21
C CYS A 264 -13.66 -3.24 -20.10
N GLU A 265 -14.19 -3.95 -21.09
CA GLU A 265 -15.50 -4.60 -20.96
C GLU A 265 -15.47 -5.66 -19.84
N PRO A 266 -16.62 -6.05 -19.26
CA PRO A 266 -16.67 -7.04 -18.18
C PRO A 266 -16.08 -8.42 -18.54
N ASP A 267 -15.90 -8.74 -19.83
CA ASP A 267 -15.25 -9.96 -20.30
C ASP A 267 -13.74 -9.81 -20.57
N GLY A 268 -13.19 -8.61 -20.39
CA GLY A 268 -11.77 -8.29 -20.56
C GLY A 268 -11.41 -7.79 -21.96
N THR A 269 -12.38 -7.72 -22.88
CA THR A 269 -12.18 -7.13 -24.22
C THR A 269 -12.12 -5.60 -24.17
N GLU A 270 -11.67 -4.97 -25.26
CA GLU A 270 -11.53 -3.51 -25.35
C GLU A 270 -10.77 -2.89 -24.17
N LEU A 271 -9.62 -3.50 -23.82
CA LEU A 271 -8.73 -2.96 -22.80
C LEU A 271 -8.15 -1.64 -23.28
N GLU A 272 -8.29 -0.60 -22.44
CA GLU A 272 -7.90 0.77 -22.70
C GLU A 272 -7.08 1.33 -21.54
N LEU A 273 -6.07 2.13 -21.85
CA LEU A 273 -5.36 2.95 -20.87
C LEU A 273 -6.15 4.25 -20.66
N VAL A 274 -6.63 4.48 -19.44
CA VAL A 274 -7.35 5.69 -19.07
C VAL A 274 -6.36 6.82 -18.74
N ALA A 275 -5.38 6.54 -17.89
CA ALA A 275 -4.34 7.48 -17.48
C ALA A 275 -3.11 6.69 -16.98
N TRP A 276 -1.96 7.35 -16.85
CA TRP A 276 -0.77 6.71 -16.28
C TRP A 276 0.16 7.70 -15.58
N GLY A 277 1.25 7.22 -15.00
CA GLY A 277 2.18 8.03 -14.21
C GLY A 277 1.75 8.20 -12.74
N LEU A 278 1.01 7.23 -12.20
CA LEU A 278 0.61 7.16 -10.80
C LEU A 278 1.35 5.99 -10.12
N ARG A 279 2.28 6.26 -9.20
CA ARG A 279 3.18 5.27 -8.58
C ARG A 279 2.43 4.09 -7.95
N ASN A 280 1.54 4.34 -7.00
CA ASN A 280 0.83 3.32 -6.23
C ASN A 280 -0.60 3.75 -5.92
N SER A 281 -1.42 3.77 -6.97
CA SER A 281 -2.84 4.12 -6.84
C SER A 281 -3.62 2.97 -6.22
N PHE A 282 -3.75 2.95 -4.90
CA PHE A 282 -4.30 1.81 -4.16
C PHE A 282 -5.83 1.78 -4.20
N GLY A 283 -6.47 2.90 -3.85
CA GLY A 283 -7.93 3.05 -3.87
C GLY A 283 -8.40 3.60 -5.21
N ILE A 284 -9.57 3.15 -5.67
CA ILE A 284 -10.24 3.68 -6.86
C ILE A 284 -11.75 3.68 -6.65
N ARG A 285 -12.42 4.81 -6.90
CA ARG A 285 -13.89 4.95 -6.79
C ARG A 285 -14.44 6.05 -7.69
N PHE A 286 -15.66 5.84 -8.18
CA PHE A 286 -16.46 6.92 -8.76
C PHE A 286 -17.18 7.70 -7.66
N SER A 287 -17.04 9.03 -7.69
CA SER A 287 -17.85 9.94 -6.90
C SER A 287 -19.32 9.93 -7.35
N PRO A 288 -20.26 10.43 -6.53
CA PRO A 288 -21.68 10.43 -6.89
C PRO A 288 -22.02 11.20 -8.18
N ASP A 289 -21.18 12.17 -8.56
CA ASP A 289 -21.30 12.94 -9.79
C ASP A 289 -20.60 12.29 -11.01
N GLY A 290 -20.06 11.08 -10.86
CA GLY A 290 -19.49 10.29 -11.95
C GLY A 290 -18.03 10.57 -12.27
N ARG A 291 -17.31 11.36 -11.46
CA ARG A 291 -15.86 11.55 -11.60
C ARG A 291 -15.10 10.38 -10.97
N LEU A 292 -13.98 10.00 -11.56
CA LEU A 292 -13.14 8.90 -11.07
C LEU A 292 -12.05 9.45 -10.16
N PHE A 293 -11.89 8.89 -8.97
CA PHE A 293 -10.85 9.27 -8.02
C PHE A 293 -9.96 8.10 -7.65
N VAL A 294 -8.71 8.40 -7.33
CA VAL A 294 -7.74 7.45 -6.75
C VAL A 294 -7.06 8.05 -5.53
N THR A 295 -6.66 7.19 -4.60
CA THR A 295 -5.64 7.51 -3.59
C THR A 295 -4.29 7.02 -4.07
N GLU A 296 -3.24 7.77 -3.76
CA GLU A 296 -1.91 7.57 -4.31
C GLU A 296 -0.86 7.63 -3.20
N HIS A 297 0.03 6.64 -3.10
CA HIS A 297 1.12 6.69 -2.11
C HIS A 297 2.34 7.42 -2.65
N GLY A 298 2.87 8.33 -1.82
CA GLY A 298 4.09 9.07 -2.12
C GLY A 298 5.35 8.19 -2.23
N ILE A 299 6.40 8.76 -2.81
CA ILE A 299 7.73 8.16 -2.94
C ILE A 299 8.37 7.98 -1.55
N ASP A 300 8.83 6.76 -1.28
CA ASP A 300 9.55 6.43 -0.05
C ASP A 300 10.98 6.99 -0.08
N GLU A 301 11.57 7.31 1.08
CA GLU A 301 12.99 7.73 1.18
C GLU A 301 14.00 6.57 1.03
N ARG A 302 13.90 5.79 -0.05
CA ARG A 302 14.72 4.59 -0.33
C ARG A 302 15.16 4.45 -1.78
N GLY A 303 16.13 3.57 -2.02
CA GLY A 303 16.68 3.29 -3.34
C GLY A 303 17.70 4.33 -3.80
N ALA A 304 18.13 4.19 -5.06
CA ALA A 304 19.09 5.11 -5.66
C ALA A 304 18.46 6.45 -6.03
N ARG A 305 17.12 6.48 -6.12
CA ARG A 305 16.31 7.61 -6.53
C ARG A 305 15.10 7.76 -5.59
N PHE A 306 14.99 8.90 -4.92
CA PHE A 306 13.86 9.21 -4.04
C PHE A 306 13.74 10.69 -3.72
N ASN A 307 12.53 11.06 -3.27
CA ASN A 307 12.21 12.35 -2.69
C ASN A 307 12.01 12.23 -1.16
N VAL A 308 12.04 13.35 -0.43
CA VAL A 308 11.78 13.39 1.01
C VAL A 308 10.55 14.25 1.28
N GLY A 309 9.64 13.73 2.11
CA GLY A 309 8.42 14.47 2.46
C GLY A 309 7.39 14.50 1.35
N ASP A 310 7.45 13.54 0.43
CA ASP A 310 6.37 13.32 -0.52
C ASP A 310 5.07 12.97 0.21
N HIS A 311 3.97 13.56 -0.25
CA HIS A 311 2.67 13.36 0.36
C HIS A 311 2.03 12.09 -0.20
N ASP A 312 1.07 11.52 0.54
CA ASP A 312 0.08 10.68 -0.12
C ASP A 312 -1.01 11.59 -0.67
N ASP A 313 -1.52 11.28 -1.85
CA ASP A 313 -2.35 12.19 -2.62
C ASP A 313 -3.74 11.61 -2.88
N PHE A 314 -4.70 12.49 -3.12
CA PHE A 314 -6.03 12.15 -3.64
C PHE A 314 -6.20 12.83 -5.00
N TYR A 315 -6.28 12.04 -6.08
CA TYR A 315 -6.38 12.56 -7.45
C TYR A 315 -7.75 12.32 -8.04
N GLU A 316 -8.27 13.32 -8.74
CA GLU A 316 -9.25 13.09 -9.80
C GLU A 316 -8.53 12.55 -11.03
N VAL A 317 -9.01 11.45 -11.60
CA VAL A 317 -8.45 10.80 -12.79
C VAL A 317 -9.02 11.44 -14.04
N VAL A 318 -8.15 12.07 -14.83
CA VAL A 318 -8.47 12.73 -16.10
C VAL A 318 -8.05 11.79 -17.24
N PRO A 319 -8.97 11.35 -18.11
CA PRO A 319 -8.63 10.51 -19.25
C PRO A 319 -7.56 11.13 -20.15
N GLY A 320 -6.56 10.35 -20.53
CA GLY A 320 -5.41 10.74 -21.34
C GLY A 320 -4.27 11.41 -20.57
N ALA A 321 -4.43 11.71 -19.28
CA ALA A 321 -3.42 12.42 -18.51
C ALA A 321 -2.23 11.52 -18.11
N TRP A 322 -1.07 12.16 -18.00
CA TRP A 322 0.11 11.64 -17.34
C TRP A 322 0.30 12.36 -16.00
N TYR A 323 0.39 11.62 -14.90
CA TYR A 323 0.49 12.15 -13.53
C TYR A 323 1.93 12.34 -13.03
N GLY A 324 2.90 12.10 -13.91
CA GLY A 324 4.27 12.56 -13.70
C GLY A 324 5.24 11.53 -13.09
N TYR A 325 4.78 10.41 -12.51
CA TYR A 325 5.71 9.35 -12.10
C TYR A 325 6.57 8.88 -13.29
N PRO A 326 7.89 8.70 -13.14
CA PRO A 326 8.65 8.76 -11.87
C PRO A 326 9.34 10.11 -11.61
N ASP A 327 9.17 11.12 -12.46
CA ASP A 327 9.90 12.39 -12.39
C ASP A 327 9.18 13.49 -11.59
N TYR A 328 7.96 13.22 -11.16
CA TYR A 328 7.14 14.11 -10.35
C TYR A 328 6.54 13.37 -9.16
N ALA A 329 6.26 14.15 -8.11
CA ALA A 329 5.57 13.79 -6.88
C ALA A 329 4.56 14.91 -6.58
N SER A 330 3.32 14.63 -6.22
CA SER A 330 2.28 15.67 -6.02
C SER A 330 2.17 16.70 -7.16
N GLY A 331 2.37 16.26 -8.41
CA GLY A 331 2.41 17.12 -9.61
C GLY A 331 3.62 18.07 -9.70
N ILE A 332 4.63 17.90 -8.84
CA ILE A 332 5.83 18.72 -8.77
C ILE A 332 7.06 17.89 -9.16
N ARG A 333 7.89 18.43 -10.05
CA ARG A 333 9.12 17.78 -10.52
C ARG A 333 10.10 17.54 -9.36
N LEU A 334 10.75 16.38 -9.31
CA LEU A 334 11.54 15.99 -8.13
C LEU A 334 12.76 16.90 -7.88
N ASP A 335 13.32 17.52 -8.92
CA ASP A 335 14.45 18.46 -8.81
C ASP A 335 14.02 19.92 -8.56
N ASP A 336 12.73 20.16 -8.32
CA ASP A 336 12.24 21.47 -7.91
C ASP A 336 12.80 21.85 -6.52
N PRO A 337 13.33 23.08 -6.34
CA PRO A 337 13.86 23.54 -5.05
C PRO A 337 12.87 23.48 -3.87
N GLN A 338 11.55 23.46 -4.11
CA GLN A 338 10.55 23.39 -3.05
C GLN A 338 10.62 22.11 -2.21
N TRP A 339 11.15 21.03 -2.79
CA TRP A 339 11.45 19.79 -2.07
C TRP A 339 12.64 19.92 -1.09
N GLY A 340 13.32 21.06 -1.12
CA GLY A 340 14.51 21.35 -0.32
C GLY A 340 15.72 20.52 -0.72
N ASP A 341 16.70 20.44 0.17
CA ASP A 341 17.99 19.78 -0.07
C ASP A 341 17.98 18.27 0.26
N GLY A 342 16.81 17.73 0.62
CA GLY A 342 16.61 16.31 0.86
C GLY A 342 16.61 15.47 -0.43
N GLY A 343 16.44 14.16 -0.29
CA GLY A 343 16.29 13.25 -1.42
C GLY A 343 17.61 12.82 -2.07
N ARG A 344 17.51 12.04 -3.15
CA ARG A 344 18.65 11.53 -3.91
C ARG A 344 18.26 11.25 -5.35
N GLY A 345 19.15 11.58 -6.30
CA GLY A 345 19.00 11.20 -7.71
C GLY A 345 17.81 11.84 -8.42
N ARG A 346 17.30 12.95 -7.86
CA ARG A 346 16.03 13.61 -8.21
C ARG A 346 16.00 14.20 -9.62
N GLU A 347 17.14 14.25 -10.30
CA GLU A 347 17.18 14.72 -11.67
C GLU A 347 16.28 13.85 -12.59
N PRO A 348 15.73 14.44 -13.66
CA PRO A 348 14.78 13.76 -14.53
C PRO A 348 15.41 12.58 -15.26
N VAL A 349 14.68 11.48 -15.34
CA VAL A 349 15.06 10.31 -16.15
C VAL A 349 14.38 10.32 -17.52
N ILE A 350 13.25 11.01 -17.66
CA ILE A 350 12.57 11.29 -18.93
C ILE A 350 13.06 12.63 -19.47
N ALA A 351 13.57 12.63 -20.70
CA ALA A 351 14.13 13.81 -21.35
C ALA A 351 13.04 14.77 -21.87
N ASP A 352 11.93 14.21 -22.34
CA ASP A 352 10.78 14.94 -22.87
C ASP A 352 9.52 14.38 -22.19
N PRO A 353 9.10 14.95 -21.05
CA PRO A 353 7.95 14.44 -20.30
C PRO A 353 6.67 14.58 -21.14
N PRO A 354 5.74 13.60 -21.05
CA PRO A 354 4.42 13.68 -21.71
C PRO A 354 3.68 14.99 -21.46
N ASP A 355 3.78 15.50 -20.23
CA ASP A 355 3.21 16.77 -19.79
C ASP A 355 4.21 17.43 -18.81
N PRO A 356 4.77 18.61 -19.10
CA PRO A 356 5.68 19.28 -18.17
C PRO A 356 4.99 19.79 -16.89
N ASP A 357 3.66 19.92 -16.90
CA ASP A 357 2.84 20.42 -15.81
C ASP A 357 1.70 19.42 -15.48
N PRO A 358 2.04 18.19 -15.04
CA PRO A 358 1.05 17.15 -14.81
C PRO A 358 0.01 17.57 -13.75
N PRO A 359 -1.18 16.94 -13.74
CA PRO A 359 -2.26 17.32 -12.83
C PRO A 359 -1.81 17.36 -11.37
N LEU A 360 -2.22 18.42 -10.66
CA LEU A 360 -2.02 18.54 -9.21
C LEU A 360 -3.05 17.69 -8.45
N PRO A 361 -2.72 17.22 -7.23
CA PRO A 361 -3.65 16.48 -6.40
C PRO A 361 -4.87 17.34 -6.04
N PHE A 362 -6.03 16.69 -5.93
CA PHE A 362 -7.26 17.34 -5.45
C PHE A 362 -7.10 17.80 -4.00
N THR A 363 -6.47 16.95 -3.18
CA THR A 363 -5.96 17.25 -1.83
C THR A 363 -4.84 16.27 -1.49
N THR A 364 -4.08 16.56 -0.43
CA THR A 364 -2.99 15.70 0.04
C THR A 364 -3.20 15.27 1.49
N PHE A 365 -2.65 14.12 1.86
CA PHE A 365 -2.57 13.60 3.22
C PHE A 365 -1.17 13.84 3.78
N ALA A 366 -0.97 13.53 5.06
CA ALA A 366 0.38 13.58 5.65
C ALA A 366 1.31 12.56 4.96
N PRO A 367 2.61 12.89 4.77
CA PRO A 367 3.60 11.93 4.29
C PRO A 367 3.57 10.63 5.11
N HIS A 368 3.63 9.50 4.41
CA HIS A 368 3.59 8.14 4.98
C HIS A 368 2.29 7.78 5.71
N ALA A 369 1.17 8.47 5.44
CA ALA A 369 -0.14 8.11 5.99
C ALA A 369 -0.67 6.78 5.43
N ALA A 370 -0.14 6.35 4.28
CA ALA A 370 -0.56 5.24 3.46
C ALA A 370 -2.06 5.33 3.16
N ALA A 371 -2.44 6.32 2.36
CA ALA A 371 -3.81 6.52 1.89
C ALA A 371 -4.25 5.33 1.02
N ASN A 372 -5.06 4.44 1.59
CA ASN A 372 -5.49 3.21 0.94
C ASN A 372 -6.93 3.35 0.42
N GLY A 373 -7.72 2.29 0.49
CA GLY A 373 -9.03 2.28 -0.12
C GLY A 373 -10.02 3.19 0.61
N PHE A 374 -10.95 3.72 -0.17
CA PHE A 374 -11.94 4.70 0.27
C PHE A 374 -13.29 4.44 -0.39
N ASP A 375 -14.33 5.10 0.11
CA ASP A 375 -15.62 5.20 -0.56
C ASP A 375 -16.28 6.57 -0.30
N PHE A 376 -17.20 6.95 -1.17
CA PHE A 376 -17.98 8.18 -1.05
C PHE A 376 -19.27 7.92 -0.29
N CYS A 377 -19.58 8.80 0.66
CA CYS A 377 -20.86 8.81 1.32
C CYS A 377 -21.95 9.20 0.32
N ARG A 378 -22.96 8.34 0.16
CA ARG A 378 -24.12 8.57 -0.72
C ARG A 378 -25.42 8.75 0.05
N ASP A 379 -25.39 8.53 1.36
CA ASP A 379 -26.56 8.55 2.22
C ASP A 379 -26.59 9.83 3.06
N ASP A 380 -27.59 10.67 2.83
CA ASP A 380 -27.85 11.88 3.62
C ASP A 380 -28.02 11.57 5.10
N ALA A 381 -28.55 10.38 5.44
CA ALA A 381 -28.74 9.94 6.80
C ALA A 381 -27.40 9.72 7.54
N PHE A 382 -26.30 9.45 6.84
CA PHE A 382 -24.97 9.40 7.46
C PHE A 382 -24.42 10.81 7.76
N GLY A 383 -24.82 11.83 7.00
CA GLY A 383 -24.60 13.24 7.33
C GLY A 383 -23.50 13.97 6.55
N PHE A 384 -22.82 13.31 5.60
CA PHE A 384 -21.76 13.90 4.77
C PHE A 384 -21.89 13.51 3.29
N PRO A 385 -23.06 13.71 2.66
CA PRO A 385 -23.30 13.24 1.30
C PRO A 385 -22.31 13.88 0.32
N GLY A 386 -21.67 13.06 -0.51
CA GLY A 386 -20.67 13.47 -1.48
C GLY A 386 -19.22 13.44 -0.98
N ASP A 387 -18.98 13.38 0.32
CA ASP A 387 -17.62 13.34 0.87
C ASP A 387 -17.00 11.95 0.78
N ALA A 388 -15.67 11.90 0.65
CA ALA A 388 -14.91 10.64 0.63
C ALA A 388 -14.43 10.26 2.04
N PHE A 389 -14.43 8.98 2.36
CA PHE A 389 -13.91 8.43 3.62
C PHE A 389 -12.75 7.48 3.31
N VAL A 390 -11.55 7.86 3.73
CA VAL A 390 -10.29 7.23 3.33
C VAL A 390 -9.67 6.51 4.51
N ALA A 391 -9.38 5.22 4.32
CA ALA A 391 -8.62 4.46 5.29
C ALA A 391 -7.13 4.81 5.17
N LEU A 392 -6.53 5.28 6.26
CA LEU A 392 -5.11 5.59 6.35
C LEU A 392 -4.41 4.46 7.13
N PHE A 393 -3.68 3.62 6.41
CA PHE A 393 -3.06 2.40 6.93
C PHE A 393 -1.98 2.67 7.96
N GLY A 394 -1.37 3.85 7.88
CA GLY A 394 -0.36 4.33 8.80
C GLY A 394 1.02 3.82 8.49
N ASP A 395 2.00 4.42 9.17
CA ASP A 395 3.40 4.34 8.77
C ASP A 395 3.91 2.89 8.61
N ALA A 396 4.55 2.68 7.47
CA ALA A 396 5.54 1.62 7.21
C ALA A 396 6.84 2.26 6.71
N ALA A 397 7.06 3.52 7.11
CA ALA A 397 8.10 4.38 6.59
C ALA A 397 9.49 3.72 6.77
N PRO A 398 10.37 3.80 5.76
CA PRO A 398 11.73 3.27 5.86
C PRO A 398 12.47 3.79 7.11
N VAL A 399 13.49 3.05 7.54
CA VAL A 399 14.34 3.46 8.70
C VAL A 399 15.02 4.83 8.47
N THR A 400 15.12 5.26 7.21
CA THR A 400 15.67 6.54 6.77
C THR A 400 14.74 7.74 6.99
N THR A 401 13.44 7.52 7.25
CA THR A 401 12.47 8.59 7.45
C THR A 401 12.71 9.33 8.76
N ARG A 402 12.78 10.67 8.69
CA ARG A 402 13.16 11.54 9.81
C ARG A 402 11.99 11.95 10.72
N ARG A 403 10.75 11.56 10.41
CA ARG A 403 9.56 11.91 11.19
C ARG A 403 9.52 11.15 12.52
N ILE A 404 8.95 11.80 13.53
CA ILE A 404 8.93 11.34 14.93
C ILE A 404 7.51 11.13 15.49
N THR A 405 6.48 11.49 14.73
CA THR A 405 5.06 11.29 15.07
C THR A 405 4.39 10.34 14.07
N PRO A 406 3.50 9.44 14.53
CA PRO A 406 2.79 8.53 13.63
C PRO A 406 1.96 9.27 12.57
N ALA A 407 1.93 8.72 11.35
CA ALA A 407 1.00 9.10 10.29
C ALA A 407 -0.08 8.01 10.14
N GLY A 408 -1.28 8.38 9.72
CA GLY A 408 -2.38 7.43 9.47
C GLY A 408 -2.91 6.75 10.72
N PHE A 409 -3.14 5.43 10.65
CA PHE A 409 -3.79 4.61 11.69
C PHE A 409 -5.21 5.08 12.04
N LYS A 410 -5.94 5.56 11.03
CA LYS A 410 -7.22 6.26 11.21
C LYS A 410 -8.06 6.22 9.93
N VAL A 411 -9.30 6.72 10.03
CA VAL A 411 -10.11 7.11 8.89
C VAL A 411 -10.15 8.63 8.82
N ALA A 412 -9.87 9.17 7.63
CA ALA A 412 -10.03 10.59 7.33
C ALA A 412 -11.22 10.81 6.39
N ARG A 413 -11.89 11.94 6.52
CA ARG A 413 -12.89 12.45 5.57
C ARG A 413 -12.21 13.47 4.65
N VAL A 414 -12.45 13.37 3.35
CA VAL A 414 -12.15 14.45 2.40
C VAL A 414 -13.43 15.24 2.21
N ASP A 415 -13.45 16.47 2.70
CA ASP A 415 -14.49 17.44 2.39
C ASP A 415 -14.36 17.81 0.91
N MET A 416 -15.25 17.26 0.08
CA MET A 416 -15.13 17.40 -1.37
C MET A 416 -15.46 18.82 -1.85
N ALA A 417 -16.21 19.60 -1.06
CA ALA A 417 -16.53 20.98 -1.39
C ALA A 417 -15.35 21.91 -1.08
N ARG A 418 -14.70 21.73 0.08
CA ARG A 418 -13.57 22.56 0.52
C ARG A 418 -12.22 22.06 0.03
N ARG A 419 -12.14 20.80 -0.40
CA ARG A 419 -10.90 20.08 -0.73
C ARG A 419 -9.95 19.96 0.47
N GLU A 420 -10.52 19.62 1.62
CA GLU A 420 -9.80 19.54 2.89
C GLU A 420 -9.86 18.13 3.47
N VAL A 421 -8.74 17.68 4.03
CA VAL A 421 -8.67 16.43 4.80
C VAL A 421 -9.00 16.73 6.25
N VAL A 422 -10.01 16.04 6.78
CA VAL A 422 -10.50 16.17 8.15
C VAL A 422 -10.42 14.81 8.84
N ASP A 423 -9.90 14.76 10.06
CA ASP A 423 -9.91 13.51 10.83
C ASP A 423 -11.36 13.10 11.14
N PHE A 424 -11.68 11.82 10.98
CA PHE A 424 -13.03 11.31 11.23
C PHE A 424 -13.04 10.26 12.35
N ALA A 425 -12.35 9.14 12.17
CA ALA A 425 -12.25 8.10 13.20
C ALA A 425 -10.78 7.87 13.56
N VAL A 426 -10.38 8.26 14.78
CA VAL A 426 -8.98 8.25 15.23
C VAL A 426 -8.81 7.43 16.49
N ASN A 427 -7.65 6.83 16.69
CA ASN A 427 -7.34 6.17 17.95
C ASN A 427 -7.20 7.18 19.09
N ARG A 428 -7.65 6.83 20.30
CA ARG A 428 -7.44 7.66 21.52
C ARG A 428 -5.97 8.02 21.73
N ILE A 429 -5.05 7.13 21.32
CA ILE A 429 -3.62 7.38 21.29
C ILE A 429 -3.18 7.25 19.83
N ALA A 430 -2.53 8.28 19.28
CA ALA A 430 -2.13 8.29 17.88
C ALA A 430 -1.12 7.17 17.58
N GLY A 431 -1.42 6.33 16.57
CA GLY A 431 -0.61 5.18 16.14
C GLY A 431 -1.36 3.85 16.19
N GLY A 432 -0.69 2.77 15.77
CA GLY A 432 -1.22 1.40 15.80
C GLY A 432 -1.27 0.79 17.21
N ALA A 433 -2.31 -0.01 17.47
CA ALA A 433 -2.58 -0.60 18.78
C ALA A 433 -1.59 -1.71 19.23
N SER A 434 -0.83 -2.30 18.32
CA SER A 434 0.18 -3.32 18.64
C SER A 434 1.38 -2.74 19.40
N VAL A 435 1.70 -1.46 19.18
CA VAL A 435 2.85 -0.77 19.76
C VAL A 435 2.48 0.20 20.89
N LEU A 436 1.19 0.50 21.08
CA LEU A 436 0.69 1.48 22.05
C LEU A 436 -0.37 0.87 23.01
N PRO A 437 -0.62 1.49 24.18
CA PRO A 437 -1.51 0.93 25.19
C PRO A 437 -3.00 1.23 24.92
N HIS A 438 -3.51 0.85 23.75
CA HIS A 438 -4.93 0.89 23.38
C HIS A 438 -5.30 -0.31 22.51
N GLU A 439 -6.59 -0.50 22.26
CA GLU A 439 -7.18 -1.63 21.54
C GLU A 439 -8.06 -1.16 20.34
N GLY A 440 -7.74 0.02 19.77
CA GLY A 440 -8.49 0.70 18.68
C GLY A 440 -8.22 0.18 17.26
N PHE A 441 -7.95 1.03 16.26
CA PHE A 441 -7.44 0.60 14.96
C PHE A 441 -6.00 0.10 15.04
N GLU A 442 -5.70 -0.92 14.22
CA GLU A 442 -4.33 -1.36 13.97
C GLU A 442 -3.79 -0.78 12.68
N ARG A 443 -4.38 -1.09 11.52
CA ARG A 443 -3.99 -0.60 10.19
C ARG A 443 -5.22 -0.58 9.26
N PRO A 444 -6.06 0.46 9.32
CA PRO A 444 -7.20 0.62 8.42
C PRO A 444 -6.76 0.60 6.95
N VAL A 445 -7.34 -0.26 6.13
CA VAL A 445 -6.92 -0.45 4.72
C VAL A 445 -8.02 -0.16 3.71
N HIS A 446 -9.29 -0.26 4.10
CA HIS A 446 -10.40 0.04 3.22
C HIS A 446 -11.59 0.61 3.97
N CYS A 447 -12.29 1.55 3.33
CA CYS A 447 -13.60 2.05 3.73
C CYS A 447 -14.63 1.72 2.63
N GLU A 448 -15.81 1.24 3.02
CA GLU A 448 -16.92 0.93 2.12
C GLU A 448 -18.24 1.27 2.82
N PHE A 449 -19.16 1.97 2.15
CA PHE A 449 -20.51 2.15 2.69
C PHE A 449 -21.39 0.93 2.39
N GLY A 450 -22.07 0.43 3.41
CA GLY A 450 -23.02 -0.67 3.28
C GLY A 450 -24.40 -0.20 2.78
N PRO A 451 -25.25 -1.14 2.32
CA PRO A 451 -26.63 -0.86 1.93
C PRO A 451 -27.51 -0.39 3.10
N ASP A 452 -27.03 -0.55 4.33
CA ASP A 452 -27.63 -0.03 5.57
C ASP A 452 -27.23 1.42 5.89
N GLY A 453 -26.46 2.08 5.01
CA GLY A 453 -26.00 3.46 5.18
C GLY A 453 -24.86 3.61 6.20
N HIS A 454 -24.26 2.51 6.66
CA HIS A 454 -23.17 2.54 7.62
C HIS A 454 -21.80 2.44 6.95
N LEU A 455 -20.78 3.03 7.57
CA LEU A 455 -19.40 2.97 7.08
C LEU A 455 -18.69 1.74 7.65
N TYR A 456 -18.21 0.86 6.78
CA TYR A 456 -17.43 -0.31 7.14
C TYR A 456 -15.94 -0.03 6.94
N VAL A 457 -15.14 -0.37 7.95
CA VAL A 457 -13.68 -0.18 7.91
C VAL A 457 -13.00 -1.53 8.03
N VAL A 458 -12.26 -1.91 6.99
CA VAL A 458 -11.40 -3.09 7.02
C VAL A 458 -10.09 -2.71 7.69
N ASP A 459 -9.69 -3.48 8.69
CA ASP A 459 -8.45 -3.32 9.44
C ASP A 459 -7.56 -4.54 9.23
N TRP A 460 -6.41 -4.32 8.61
CA TRP A 460 -5.48 -5.37 8.15
C TRP A 460 -4.94 -6.24 9.29
N GLY A 461 -4.83 -5.68 10.50
CA GLY A 461 -4.25 -6.35 11.66
C GLY A 461 -2.75 -6.09 11.83
N GLU A 462 -2.13 -6.89 12.71
CA GLU A 462 -0.78 -6.61 13.22
C GLU A 462 0.29 -6.97 12.19
N MET A 463 1.15 -5.99 11.89
CA MET A 463 2.36 -6.13 11.09
C MET A 463 3.56 -5.99 12.03
N VAL A 464 4.39 -7.02 12.15
CA VAL A 464 5.55 -7.03 13.04
C VAL A 464 6.85 -7.15 12.25
N PRO A 465 7.95 -6.49 12.69
CA PRO A 465 9.26 -6.76 12.12
C PRO A 465 9.63 -8.24 12.24
N ALA A 466 10.05 -8.85 11.13
CA ALA A 466 10.47 -10.25 11.02
C ALA A 466 11.78 -10.37 10.22
N PRO A 467 12.94 -10.02 10.83
CA PRO A 467 14.25 -10.05 10.19
C PRO A 467 14.73 -11.45 9.77
N GLU A 468 14.08 -12.51 10.22
CA GLU A 468 14.33 -13.88 9.78
C GLU A 468 13.63 -14.24 8.47
N ARG A 469 12.58 -13.49 8.08
CA ARG A 469 11.75 -13.75 6.89
C ARG A 469 12.03 -12.87 5.69
N GLY A 470 12.20 -11.56 5.88
CA GLY A 470 12.49 -10.67 4.74
C GLY A 470 12.47 -9.21 5.09
N GLY A 471 11.71 -8.89 6.14
CA GLY A 471 11.17 -7.57 6.39
C GLY A 471 10.14 -7.69 7.49
N VAL A 472 8.87 -7.91 7.13
CA VAL A 472 7.76 -7.99 8.08
C VAL A 472 7.03 -9.33 8.03
N GLU A 473 6.42 -9.71 9.15
CA GLU A 473 5.45 -10.78 9.24
C GLU A 473 4.09 -10.20 9.62
N ILE A 474 3.05 -10.63 8.91
CA ILE A 474 1.69 -10.27 9.24
C ILE A 474 1.12 -11.37 10.15
N ARG A 475 0.54 -10.97 11.27
CA ARG A 475 -0.01 -11.92 12.25
C ARG A 475 -1.38 -12.40 11.83
N VAL A 476 -1.44 -13.67 11.46
CA VAL A 476 -2.66 -14.39 11.11
C VAL A 476 -3.71 -14.29 12.24
N GLY A 477 -4.95 -13.96 11.88
CA GLY A 477 -6.07 -13.88 12.82
C GLY A 477 -6.18 -12.56 13.61
N THR A 478 -5.40 -11.54 13.27
CA THR A 478 -5.45 -10.23 13.96
C THR A 478 -6.28 -9.17 13.25
N GLY A 479 -6.63 -9.38 11.97
CA GLY A 479 -7.45 -8.47 11.18
C GLY A 479 -8.93 -8.54 11.54
N MET A 480 -9.66 -7.48 11.21
CA MET A 480 -11.07 -7.31 11.58
C MET A 480 -11.82 -6.35 10.67
N VAL A 481 -13.14 -6.34 10.81
CA VAL A 481 -14.05 -5.38 10.19
C VAL A 481 -14.76 -4.61 11.30
N TRP A 482 -14.72 -3.28 11.19
CA TRP A 482 -15.43 -2.34 12.04
C TRP A 482 -16.63 -1.76 11.31
N ARG A 483 -17.61 -1.27 12.06
CA ARG A 483 -18.75 -0.50 11.56
C ARG A 483 -18.82 0.83 12.31
N ILE A 484 -19.01 1.92 11.58
CA ILE A 484 -19.28 3.25 12.13
C ILE A 484 -20.68 3.66 11.69
N ARG A 485 -21.55 3.96 12.65
CA ARG A 485 -22.93 4.37 12.39
C ARG A 485 -23.27 5.68 13.07
N ARG A 486 -24.16 6.46 12.45
CA ARG A 486 -24.71 7.67 13.04
C ARG A 486 -25.78 7.31 14.08
N THR A 487 -25.78 8.03 15.20
CA THR A 487 -26.65 7.77 16.36
C THR A 487 -27.43 9.00 16.84
N ALA A 488 -27.05 10.21 16.40
CA ALA A 488 -27.76 11.44 16.74
C ALA A 488 -27.69 12.49 15.61
N GLU A 489 -28.56 13.50 15.70
CA GLU A 489 -28.56 14.67 14.83
C GLU A 489 -28.33 15.97 15.62
N PRO A 490 -27.60 16.97 15.08
CA PRO A 490 -26.81 16.95 13.82
C PRO A 490 -25.52 16.12 13.95
N PRO A 491 -24.86 15.70 12.85
CA PRO A 491 -23.60 14.98 12.93
C PRO A 491 -22.49 15.95 13.39
N GLY A 492 -21.67 15.54 14.36
CA GLY A 492 -20.44 16.26 14.68
C GLY A 492 -19.45 16.20 13.52
N GLU A 493 -18.63 17.24 13.34
CA GLU A 493 -17.72 17.34 12.19
C GLU A 493 -16.35 16.69 12.42
N THR A 494 -15.86 16.68 13.66
CA THR A 494 -14.52 16.20 14.02
C THR A 494 -14.55 15.35 15.31
N PRO A 495 -13.66 14.35 15.44
CA PRO A 495 -13.49 13.59 16.67
C PRO A 495 -12.68 14.38 17.70
N PRO A 496 -12.78 14.03 18.99
CA PRO A 496 -11.81 14.48 19.99
C PRO A 496 -10.37 14.15 19.60
N GLU A 497 -9.45 15.10 19.79
CA GLU A 497 -8.05 14.93 19.43
C GLU A 497 -7.40 13.72 20.13
N PRO A 498 -6.53 12.98 19.42
CA PRO A 498 -5.82 11.85 20.00
C PRO A 498 -4.66 12.31 20.90
N LEU A 499 -4.37 11.54 21.94
CA LEU A 499 -3.14 11.71 22.70
C LEU A 499 -1.93 11.31 21.84
N VAL A 500 -1.02 12.26 21.62
CA VAL A 500 0.26 11.98 20.92
C VAL A 500 1.34 11.69 21.96
N LEU A 501 1.83 10.44 21.98
CA LEU A 501 2.97 10.07 22.80
C LEU A 501 4.28 10.30 22.02
N PRO A 502 5.31 10.91 22.63
CA PRO A 502 6.62 11.04 22.01
C PRO A 502 7.30 9.65 21.96
N VAL A 503 7.10 8.93 20.86
CA VAL A 503 7.60 7.54 20.66
C VAL A 503 9.14 7.45 20.74
N ASN A 504 9.85 8.59 20.67
CA ASN A 504 11.30 8.71 20.86
C ASN A 504 11.83 8.17 22.21
N LEU A 505 11.02 8.13 23.29
CA LEU A 505 11.46 7.53 24.57
C LEU A 505 11.55 6.00 24.51
N LEU A 506 10.91 5.34 23.54
CA LEU A 506 10.88 3.89 23.39
C LEU A 506 11.75 3.39 22.22
N ARG A 507 12.01 4.25 21.21
CA ARG A 507 12.81 3.94 20.01
C ARG A 507 14.22 3.40 20.29
N PRO A 508 15.00 3.86 21.30
CA PRO A 508 16.31 3.25 21.62
C PRO A 508 16.22 1.89 22.33
N LEU A 509 15.04 1.48 22.81
CA LEU A 509 14.82 0.17 23.45
C LEU A 509 14.38 -0.92 22.46
N LEU A 510 13.88 -0.54 21.27
CA LEU A 510 13.41 -1.47 20.24
C LEU A 510 14.52 -2.40 19.68
N PRO A 511 15.76 -1.95 19.42
CA PRO A 511 16.83 -2.85 18.99
C PRO A 511 17.23 -3.85 20.08
N LEU A 512 17.17 -3.46 21.36
CA LEU A 512 17.47 -4.32 22.50
C LEU A 512 16.37 -5.36 22.77
N LEU A 513 15.11 -5.01 22.51
CA LEU A 513 13.96 -5.93 22.60
C LEU A 513 13.85 -6.87 21.40
N GLY A 514 14.37 -6.49 20.23
CA GLY A 514 14.45 -7.33 19.03
C GLY A 514 15.56 -8.39 19.09
N ALA A 515 16.65 -8.14 19.83
CA ALA A 515 17.74 -9.10 19.98
C ALA A 515 17.51 -10.17 21.06
N VAL A 516 16.58 -9.93 22.01
CA VAL A 516 16.22 -10.88 23.07
C VAL A 516 14.71 -10.89 23.24
N GLY A 517 14.02 -11.78 22.52
CA GLY A 517 12.61 -12.20 22.72
C GLY A 517 11.75 -11.30 23.62
N GLY A 518 11.47 -10.07 23.16
CA GLY A 518 10.92 -8.98 23.98
C GLY A 518 9.44 -9.09 24.33
N PHE A 519 8.99 -10.18 24.95
CA PHE A 519 7.64 -10.26 25.54
C PHE A 519 7.55 -9.62 26.94
N GLY A 520 8.68 -9.30 27.60
CA GLY A 520 8.69 -8.84 29.00
C GLY A 520 8.38 -7.35 29.22
N GLY A 521 9.01 -6.46 28.45
CA GLY A 521 8.99 -5.01 28.72
C GLY A 521 7.64 -4.33 28.46
N LEU A 522 7.00 -4.64 27.34
CA LEU A 522 5.67 -4.08 27.00
C LEU A 522 4.54 -4.68 27.84
N ALA A 523 4.67 -5.94 28.28
CA ALA A 523 3.71 -6.57 29.18
C ALA A 523 3.68 -5.87 30.55
N VAL A 524 4.83 -5.38 31.03
CA VAL A 524 4.93 -4.58 32.27
C VAL A 524 4.24 -3.22 32.12
N LEU A 525 4.42 -2.53 31.00
CA LEU A 525 3.71 -1.26 30.73
C LEU A 525 2.18 -1.44 30.61
N ARG A 526 1.72 -2.50 29.91
CA ARG A 526 0.28 -2.86 29.86
C ARG A 526 -0.27 -3.22 31.25
N LYS A 527 0.54 -3.83 32.12
CA LYS A 527 0.15 -4.20 33.50
C LYS A 527 0.13 -3.00 34.45
N LEU A 528 1.02 -2.03 34.26
CA LEU A 528 1.06 -0.77 35.02
C LEU A 528 -0.08 0.17 34.63
N ALA A 529 -0.43 0.27 33.34
CA ALA A 529 -1.56 1.07 32.88
C ALA A 529 -2.93 0.51 33.37
N ARG A 530 -3.06 -0.82 33.48
CA ARG A 530 -4.26 -1.48 34.04
C ARG A 530 -4.41 -1.31 35.56
N ARG A 531 -3.34 -0.94 36.28
CA ARG A 531 -3.38 -0.72 37.75
C ARG A 531 -3.73 0.71 38.15
N ARG A 532 -3.91 1.62 37.19
CA ARG A 532 -4.31 3.02 37.42
C ARG A 532 -5.77 3.32 37.02
N ARG A 533 -6.62 2.29 36.91
CA ARG A 533 -8.07 2.44 36.82
C ARG A 533 -8.72 1.98 38.11
#